data_AF-A0A9Q4GIW6-F1
#
_entry.id   AF-A0A9Q4GIW6-F1
#
_cell.length_a   1.000
_cell.length_b   1.000
_cell.length_c   1.000
_cell.angle_alpha   90.00
_cell.angle_beta   90.00
_cell.angle_gamma   90.00
#
_symmetry.space_group_name_H-M   'P 1'
#
loop_
_entity.id
_entity.type
_entity.pdbx_description
1 polymer ?
#
loop_
_entity_poly.entity_id
_entity_poly.type
_entity_poly.pdbx_seq_one_letter_code
_entity_poly.pdbx_strand_id
1 'polypeptide(L)'
;MAESTTENIFRDFYGASTFVEKHDIPSEFGFLTKKDGGTDAGYPDFFKDMGDWLIVVEAKSGTPGLKTRHAAAEAEVQSYMSNNAVPDSDIIGIAVSGQTRGSLKVTYYFRKGGTGEVEVMDGLSALMPLDSLAKHYQTVAHGDPLSDAELRRFLVQLNERFHKDSRVRDTERSLFFSALMIALDDDQFRAVYKAQAKPADEDKTIEARFLNEQIIAAVKRQLSKKVNSESKRIDWEDRFAFVKTVDIPLKEYKEIISDIDERVHQPSKQATKRDVLGRAYKIFLSRAGKMDNKNIILTPDHIIRLMVDLAELGRDDVVLDTCMGSGGFLMEAMEQLVASAHGDEARISRIHEHQLIGFEVDPVLFALACSNMFLHGDGRSNLLYRDSLVTRSRTFTVTEGDSKLRDYVKGCRPNKSVLNPPYELDNPINFTMSAIEYLEEAGRLVIIMPNNVLAKHESAAKAILERAWLDFVIDMPGQLFFEQGRVVKTSIYGFTKSSLGHRQDALVTFVNMEDDGHQVRVGQGRRDTGRWRTIEQNVLRVIRNSVEEQEMQSWRSPIFDAEGRFDPRGIRRNPWPQPATHDLDSAVTDWQEARTQRDEASARMMEILSAAGIEGFNA
;
A
#
# COMPACT_ATOMS: atom_id res chain seq x y z
N MET A 1 -29.14 -48.88 -11.68
CA MET A 1 -28.53 -48.31 -12.90
C MET A 1 -27.06 -48.69 -12.87
N ALA A 2 -26.43 -48.95 -14.03
CA ALA A 2 -24.97 -49.13 -14.05
C ALA A 2 -24.33 -47.78 -13.73
N GLU A 3 -23.59 -47.69 -12.63
CA GLU A 3 -22.86 -46.47 -12.25
C GLU A 3 -21.89 -46.08 -13.35
N SER A 4 -21.78 -44.78 -13.59
CA SER A 4 -20.97 -44.28 -14.67
C SER A 4 -19.49 -44.24 -14.26
N THR A 5 -18.56 -44.48 -15.20
CA THR A 5 -17.12 -44.40 -14.92
C THR A 5 -16.73 -43.01 -14.37
N THR A 6 -17.41 -41.96 -14.81
CA THR A 6 -17.20 -40.58 -14.33
C THR A 6 -17.57 -40.41 -12.86
N GLU A 7 -18.71 -40.95 -12.43
CA GLU A 7 -19.17 -40.92 -11.04
C GLU A 7 -18.16 -41.60 -10.11
N ASN A 8 -17.63 -42.75 -10.53
CA ASN A 8 -16.61 -43.47 -9.77
C ASN A 8 -15.31 -42.66 -9.62
N ILE A 9 -14.86 -41.97 -10.68
CA ILE A 9 -13.67 -41.12 -10.61
C ILE A 9 -13.91 -39.93 -9.66
N PHE A 10 -15.10 -39.33 -9.69
CA PHE A 10 -15.47 -38.24 -8.79
C PHE A 10 -15.48 -38.72 -7.32
N ARG A 11 -16.09 -39.89 -7.06
CA ARG A 11 -16.16 -40.52 -5.75
C ARG A 11 -14.78 -40.87 -5.19
N ASP A 12 -13.90 -41.39 -6.04
CA ASP A 12 -12.51 -41.69 -5.66
C ASP A 12 -11.71 -40.44 -5.29
N PHE A 13 -12.02 -39.29 -5.89
CA PHE A 13 -11.32 -38.04 -5.63
C PHE A 13 -11.76 -37.40 -4.30
N TYR A 14 -13.07 -37.32 -4.05
CA TYR A 14 -13.61 -36.65 -2.86
C TYR A 14 -13.83 -37.58 -1.66
N GLY A 15 -13.89 -38.90 -1.88
CA GLY A 15 -14.25 -39.90 -0.88
C GLY A 15 -15.74 -40.27 -0.95
N ALA A 16 -16.04 -41.55 -0.72
CA ALA A 16 -17.36 -42.15 -0.94
C ALA A 16 -18.50 -41.58 -0.07
N SER A 17 -18.19 -40.95 1.06
CA SER A 17 -19.17 -40.39 2.00
C SER A 17 -19.16 -38.86 2.03
N THR A 18 -18.41 -38.21 1.14
CA THR A 18 -18.20 -36.76 1.19
C THR A 18 -19.38 -35.98 0.60
N PHE A 19 -20.00 -36.53 -0.45
CA PHE A 19 -21.19 -35.99 -1.10
C PHE A 19 -22.38 -36.94 -0.90
N VAL A 20 -23.57 -36.37 -0.81
CA VAL A 20 -24.86 -37.07 -0.82
C VAL A 20 -25.21 -37.40 -2.27
N GLU A 21 -25.59 -38.65 -2.55
CA GLU A 21 -25.97 -39.07 -3.90
C GLU A 21 -27.44 -38.76 -4.20
N LYS A 22 -27.76 -38.64 -5.50
CA LYS A 22 -29.08 -38.32 -6.06
C LYS A 22 -30.32 -38.80 -5.28
N HIS A 23 -30.29 -40.04 -4.78
CA HIS A 23 -31.45 -40.67 -4.12
C HIS A 23 -31.60 -40.26 -2.64
N ASP A 24 -30.52 -39.79 -2.03
CA ASP A 24 -30.44 -39.44 -0.61
C ASP A 24 -30.47 -37.92 -0.39
N ILE A 25 -30.57 -37.12 -1.46
CA ILE A 25 -30.64 -35.66 -1.36
C ILE A 25 -31.95 -35.26 -0.67
N PRO A 26 -31.88 -34.49 0.44
CA PRO A 26 -33.08 -34.07 1.17
C PRO A 26 -34.06 -33.32 0.25
N SER A 27 -35.34 -33.68 0.34
CA SER A 27 -36.39 -33.08 -0.50
C SER A 27 -36.60 -31.58 -0.25
N GLU A 28 -36.14 -31.07 0.90
CA GLU A 28 -36.22 -29.65 1.27
C GLU A 28 -35.43 -28.73 0.32
N PHE A 29 -34.39 -29.23 -0.36
CA PHE A 29 -33.66 -28.47 -1.37
C PHE A 29 -34.41 -28.37 -2.71
N GLY A 30 -35.35 -29.29 -2.98
CA GLY A 30 -36.35 -29.16 -4.05
C GLY A 30 -35.83 -28.95 -5.48
N PHE A 31 -34.74 -29.60 -5.88
CA PHE A 31 -34.16 -29.48 -7.24
C PHE A 31 -35.12 -29.97 -8.35
N LEU A 32 -35.12 -29.28 -9.50
CA LEU A 32 -35.96 -29.60 -10.67
C LEU A 32 -35.13 -29.69 -11.96
N THR A 33 -35.44 -30.67 -12.82
CA THR A 33 -34.86 -30.78 -14.18
C THR A 33 -35.73 -30.09 -15.24
N LYS A 34 -35.14 -29.27 -16.13
CA LYS A 34 -35.81 -28.86 -17.38
C LYS A 34 -35.80 -30.00 -18.41
N LYS A 35 -36.91 -30.74 -18.51
CA LYS A 35 -37.37 -31.28 -19.80
C LYS A 35 -38.55 -30.42 -20.24
N ASP A 36 -38.45 -29.83 -21.43
CA ASP A 36 -39.46 -28.99 -22.10
C ASP A 36 -40.84 -28.92 -21.42
N GLY A 37 -41.01 -27.95 -20.52
CA GLY A 37 -42.30 -27.61 -19.90
C GLY A 37 -42.79 -28.50 -18.74
N GLY A 38 -42.02 -29.48 -18.25
CA GLY A 38 -42.39 -30.31 -17.10
C GLY A 38 -41.78 -29.82 -15.77
N THR A 39 -42.55 -29.92 -14.67
CA THR A 39 -42.14 -29.63 -13.28
C THR A 39 -41.79 -30.92 -12.51
N ASP A 40 -41.17 -31.90 -13.18
CA ASP A 40 -40.83 -33.17 -12.54
C ASP A 40 -39.62 -33.00 -11.61
N ALA A 41 -39.70 -33.62 -10.42
CA ALA A 41 -38.61 -33.65 -9.45
C ALA A 41 -37.35 -34.27 -10.09
N GLY A 42 -36.25 -33.54 -10.03
CA GLY A 42 -35.00 -33.91 -10.68
C GLY A 42 -33.82 -33.57 -9.78
N TYR A 43 -33.02 -34.58 -9.45
CA TYR A 43 -31.92 -34.44 -8.51
C TYR A 43 -30.56 -34.48 -9.22
N PRO A 44 -29.59 -33.66 -8.81
CA PRO A 44 -28.21 -33.77 -9.30
C PRO A 44 -27.60 -35.11 -8.88
N ASP A 45 -26.57 -35.56 -9.59
CA ASP A 45 -25.89 -36.82 -9.27
C ASP A 45 -25.24 -36.80 -7.87
N PHE A 46 -24.62 -35.66 -7.51
CA PHE A 46 -24.07 -35.45 -6.18
C PHE A 46 -24.42 -34.07 -5.61
N PHE A 47 -24.56 -34.01 -4.30
CA PHE A 47 -24.90 -32.80 -3.54
C PHE A 47 -24.11 -32.72 -2.24
N LYS A 48 -23.76 -31.51 -1.81
CA LYS A 48 -23.17 -31.27 -0.50
C LYS A 48 -23.64 -29.95 0.07
N ASP A 49 -24.13 -30.01 1.30
CA ASP A 49 -24.37 -28.83 2.13
C ASP A 49 -23.07 -28.43 2.86
N MET A 50 -22.65 -27.17 2.71
CA MET A 50 -21.47 -26.60 3.35
C MET A 50 -21.84 -25.68 4.53
N GLY A 51 -23.11 -25.65 4.95
CA GLY A 51 -23.65 -24.78 5.98
C GLY A 51 -24.18 -23.47 5.41
N ASP A 52 -23.29 -22.56 5.02
CA ASP A 52 -23.67 -21.24 4.51
C ASP A 52 -23.95 -21.22 2.99
N TRP A 53 -23.53 -22.25 2.27
CA TRP A 53 -23.63 -22.37 0.81
C TRP A 53 -23.67 -23.85 0.38
N LEU A 54 -23.99 -24.11 -0.89
CA LEU A 54 -24.26 -25.45 -1.40
C LEU A 54 -23.35 -25.84 -2.57
N ILE A 55 -23.12 -27.13 -2.74
CA ILE A 55 -22.45 -27.70 -3.92
C ILE A 55 -23.40 -28.66 -4.63
N VAL A 56 -23.56 -28.46 -5.94
CA VAL A 56 -24.35 -29.30 -6.83
C VAL A 56 -23.46 -29.84 -7.94
N VAL A 57 -23.50 -31.14 -8.21
CA VAL A 57 -22.62 -31.79 -9.18
C VAL A 57 -23.42 -32.66 -10.14
N GLU A 58 -23.12 -32.52 -11.42
CA GLU A 58 -23.66 -33.39 -12.46
C GLU A 58 -22.53 -34.09 -13.22
N ALA A 59 -22.61 -35.41 -13.33
CA ALA A 59 -21.59 -36.25 -13.94
C ALA A 59 -22.14 -37.00 -15.17
N LYS A 60 -21.52 -36.82 -16.33
CA LYS A 60 -21.88 -37.58 -17.54
C LYS A 60 -20.73 -38.49 -17.99
N SER A 61 -21.03 -39.77 -18.26
CA SER A 61 -20.09 -40.69 -18.92
C SER A 61 -20.22 -40.63 -20.45
N GLY A 62 -19.11 -40.84 -21.16
CA GLY A 62 -19.07 -40.64 -22.61
C GLY A 62 -18.57 -41.85 -23.40
N THR A 63 -19.44 -42.46 -24.22
CA THR A 63 -19.07 -42.95 -25.57
C THR A 63 -19.77 -42.03 -26.59
N PRO A 64 -19.20 -41.73 -27.77
CA PRO A 64 -19.69 -40.64 -28.63
C PRO A 64 -21.13 -40.84 -29.13
N GLY A 65 -22.05 -39.92 -28.78
CA GLY A 65 -23.42 -39.82 -29.29
C GLY A 65 -24.09 -38.46 -29.02
N LEU A 66 -25.27 -38.22 -29.58
CA LEU A 66 -25.97 -36.91 -29.53
C LEU A 66 -26.37 -36.42 -28.11
N LYS A 67 -26.27 -37.27 -27.07
CA LYS A 67 -26.58 -36.94 -25.66
C LYS A 67 -25.38 -37.02 -24.70
N THR A 68 -24.15 -37.08 -25.20
CA THR A 68 -22.94 -37.31 -24.38
C THR A 68 -21.89 -36.22 -24.56
N ARG A 69 -22.20 -34.99 -24.15
CA ARG A 69 -21.29 -33.84 -24.21
C ARG A 69 -21.16 -33.22 -22.83
N HIS A 70 -19.97 -32.72 -22.50
CA HIS A 70 -19.75 -31.90 -21.29
C HIS A 70 -20.81 -30.79 -21.15
N ALA A 71 -21.19 -30.19 -22.27
CA ALA A 71 -22.30 -29.25 -22.39
C ALA A 71 -23.65 -29.71 -21.81
N ALA A 72 -23.92 -31.02 -21.78
CA ALA A 72 -25.13 -31.55 -21.14
C ALA A 72 -25.01 -31.54 -19.61
N ALA A 73 -23.84 -31.89 -19.07
CA ALA A 73 -23.56 -31.73 -17.64
C ALA A 73 -23.61 -30.25 -17.23
N GLU A 74 -23.06 -29.35 -18.06
CA GLU A 74 -23.12 -27.90 -17.87
C GLU A 74 -24.57 -27.38 -17.87
N ALA A 75 -25.40 -27.81 -18.82
CA ALA A 75 -26.79 -27.38 -18.90
C ALA A 75 -27.63 -27.90 -17.72
N GLU A 76 -27.43 -29.15 -17.30
CA GLU A 76 -28.15 -29.75 -16.18
C GLU A 76 -27.75 -29.14 -14.84
N VAL A 77 -26.44 -28.94 -14.60
CA VAL A 77 -25.97 -28.32 -13.35
C VAL A 77 -26.50 -26.88 -13.20
N GLN A 78 -26.44 -26.08 -14.27
CA GLN A 78 -27.00 -24.72 -14.27
C GLN A 78 -28.52 -24.75 -14.05
N SER A 79 -29.23 -25.73 -14.62
CA SER A 79 -30.67 -25.90 -14.38
C SER A 79 -30.97 -26.15 -12.91
N TYR A 80 -30.23 -27.00 -12.22
CA TYR A 80 -30.42 -27.24 -10.78
C TYR A 80 -30.10 -26.01 -9.94
N MET A 81 -29.07 -25.24 -10.32
CA MET A 81 -28.72 -23.99 -9.64
C MET A 81 -29.83 -22.94 -9.75
N SER A 82 -30.52 -22.87 -10.89
CA SER A 82 -31.61 -21.91 -11.10
C SER A 82 -32.99 -22.40 -10.63
N ASN A 83 -33.23 -23.71 -10.57
CA ASN A 83 -34.54 -24.29 -10.28
C ASN A 83 -34.47 -25.21 -9.06
N ASN A 84 -34.64 -24.62 -7.88
CA ASN A 84 -34.62 -25.30 -6.58
C ASN A 84 -35.49 -24.56 -5.55
N ALA A 85 -35.67 -25.14 -4.37
CA ALA A 85 -36.43 -24.57 -3.26
C ALA A 85 -35.58 -23.67 -2.33
N VAL A 86 -34.33 -23.38 -2.69
CA VAL A 86 -33.35 -22.58 -1.91
C VAL A 86 -32.82 -21.39 -2.72
N PRO A 87 -33.71 -20.47 -3.17
CA PRO A 87 -33.32 -19.37 -4.04
C PRO A 87 -32.32 -18.41 -3.38
N ASP A 88 -32.31 -18.30 -2.05
CA ASP A 88 -31.49 -17.38 -1.27
C ASP A 88 -30.12 -17.95 -0.84
N SER A 89 -29.83 -19.21 -1.17
CA SER A 89 -28.53 -19.84 -0.87
C SER A 89 -27.54 -19.67 -2.01
N ASP A 90 -26.28 -19.37 -1.69
CA ASP A 90 -25.19 -19.43 -2.66
C ASP A 90 -24.96 -20.88 -3.11
N ILE A 91 -24.72 -21.10 -4.41
CA ILE A 91 -24.52 -22.44 -4.97
C ILE A 91 -23.28 -22.46 -5.87
N ILE A 92 -22.41 -23.44 -5.67
CA ILE A 92 -21.39 -23.85 -6.63
C ILE A 92 -21.88 -25.06 -7.43
N GLY A 93 -21.91 -24.92 -8.75
CA GLY A 93 -22.18 -26.00 -9.69
C GLY A 93 -20.89 -26.61 -10.22
N ILE A 94 -20.80 -27.94 -10.26
CA ILE A 94 -19.67 -28.66 -10.87
C ILE A 94 -20.21 -29.57 -11.98
N ALA A 95 -19.86 -29.27 -13.22
CA ALA A 95 -20.11 -30.15 -14.36
C ALA A 95 -18.88 -31.04 -14.57
N VAL A 96 -19.07 -32.36 -14.61
CA VAL A 96 -17.97 -33.33 -14.78
C VAL A 96 -18.26 -34.29 -15.92
N SER A 97 -17.28 -34.52 -16.80
CA SER A 97 -17.39 -35.57 -17.82
C SER A 97 -16.03 -36.18 -18.17
N GLY A 98 -16.01 -37.44 -18.59
CA GLY A 98 -14.80 -38.14 -19.00
C GLY A 98 -14.89 -39.65 -18.79
N GLN A 99 -13.82 -40.40 -19.07
CA GLN A 99 -13.74 -41.83 -18.75
C GLN A 99 -12.47 -42.19 -17.96
N THR A 100 -11.50 -41.27 -17.86
CA THR A 100 -10.24 -41.47 -17.13
C THR A 100 -9.84 -40.17 -16.43
N ARG A 101 -9.00 -40.25 -15.39
CA ARG A 101 -8.49 -39.06 -14.68
C ARG A 101 -7.82 -38.03 -15.60
N GLY A 102 -7.09 -38.50 -16.62
CA GLY A 102 -6.40 -37.63 -17.59
C GLY A 102 -7.30 -37.04 -18.68
N SER A 103 -8.53 -37.55 -18.83
CA SER A 103 -9.50 -37.08 -19.82
C SER A 103 -10.71 -36.38 -19.19
N LEU A 104 -10.65 -36.07 -17.89
CA LEU A 104 -11.71 -35.35 -17.21
C LEU A 104 -11.80 -33.92 -17.74
N LYS A 105 -13.03 -33.50 -18.03
CA LYS A 105 -13.38 -32.09 -18.20
C LYS A 105 -14.23 -31.69 -17.01
N VAL A 106 -13.87 -30.57 -16.40
CA VAL A 106 -14.54 -30.01 -15.24
C VAL A 106 -14.78 -28.53 -15.50
N THR A 107 -16.03 -28.09 -15.35
CA THR A 107 -16.40 -26.66 -15.36
C THR A 107 -17.08 -26.34 -14.04
N TYR A 108 -16.68 -25.22 -13.43
CA TYR A 108 -17.25 -24.70 -12.20
C TYR A 108 -18.15 -23.50 -12.49
N TYR A 109 -19.27 -23.42 -11.79
CA TYR A 109 -20.23 -22.32 -11.86
C TYR A 109 -20.51 -21.77 -10.47
N PHE A 110 -20.85 -20.49 -10.38
CA PHE A 110 -21.30 -19.84 -9.15
C PHE A 110 -22.64 -19.14 -9.38
N ARG A 111 -23.55 -19.29 -8.42
CA ARG A 111 -24.79 -18.51 -8.32
C ARG A 111 -24.88 -17.90 -6.93
N LYS A 112 -25.09 -16.60 -6.88
CA LYS A 112 -25.33 -15.88 -5.63
C LYS A 112 -26.78 -16.04 -5.18
N GLY A 113 -26.97 -16.23 -3.88
CA GLY A 113 -28.26 -16.27 -3.22
C GLY A 113 -29.05 -15.00 -3.48
N GLY A 114 -30.34 -15.16 -3.81
CA GLY A 114 -31.23 -14.05 -4.15
C GLY A 114 -31.02 -13.52 -5.57
N THR A 115 -30.08 -14.08 -6.36
CA THR A 115 -29.90 -13.76 -7.79
C THR A 115 -30.24 -14.97 -8.67
N GLY A 116 -30.66 -14.67 -9.90
CA GLY A 116 -30.92 -15.67 -10.94
C GLY A 116 -29.72 -15.89 -11.89
N GLU A 117 -28.64 -15.15 -11.69
CA GLU A 117 -27.47 -15.17 -12.58
C GLU A 117 -26.51 -16.29 -12.17
N VAL A 118 -26.13 -17.11 -13.15
CA VAL A 118 -25.16 -18.19 -12.98
C VAL A 118 -23.92 -17.82 -13.80
N GLU A 119 -22.79 -17.64 -13.11
CA GLU A 119 -21.52 -17.23 -13.70
C GLU A 119 -20.56 -18.42 -13.78
N VAL A 120 -19.68 -18.42 -14.80
CA VAL A 120 -18.60 -19.42 -14.93
C VAL A 120 -17.44 -18.99 -14.04
N MET A 121 -16.88 -19.93 -13.27
CA MET A 121 -15.66 -19.70 -12.50
C MET A 121 -14.44 -20.00 -13.38
N ASP A 122 -13.97 -18.97 -14.11
CA ASP A 122 -12.88 -19.09 -15.09
C ASP A 122 -11.55 -19.56 -14.47
N GLY A 123 -10.75 -20.29 -15.26
CA GLY A 123 -9.41 -20.76 -14.86
C GLY A 123 -9.38 -22.08 -14.08
N LEU A 124 -10.55 -22.63 -13.70
CA LEU A 124 -10.68 -23.93 -13.05
C LEU A 124 -11.03 -25.01 -14.08
N SER A 125 -10.18 -26.03 -14.22
CA SER A 125 -10.34 -27.07 -15.26
C SER A 125 -10.15 -28.52 -14.76
N ALA A 126 -9.96 -28.70 -13.45
CA ALA A 126 -9.76 -30.00 -12.82
C ALA A 126 -10.49 -30.06 -11.47
N LEU A 127 -10.79 -31.28 -11.01
CA LEU A 127 -11.33 -31.49 -9.66
C LEU A 127 -10.32 -30.99 -8.62
N MET A 128 -10.81 -30.33 -7.57
CA MET A 128 -9.98 -29.73 -6.53
C MET A 128 -10.45 -30.08 -5.12
N PRO A 129 -9.55 -30.14 -4.12
CA PRO A 129 -9.95 -30.38 -2.73
C PRO A 129 -10.97 -29.34 -2.23
N LEU A 130 -11.86 -29.76 -1.32
CA LEU A 130 -12.93 -28.89 -0.80
C LEU A 130 -12.39 -27.62 -0.13
N ASP A 131 -11.27 -27.69 0.59
CA ASP A 131 -10.64 -26.52 1.21
C ASP A 131 -10.20 -25.47 0.17
N SER A 132 -9.72 -25.93 -0.98
CA SER A 132 -9.34 -25.04 -2.09
C SER A 132 -10.58 -24.46 -2.75
N LEU A 133 -11.65 -25.26 -2.92
CA LEU A 133 -12.91 -24.78 -3.48
C LEU A 133 -13.58 -23.74 -2.56
N ALA A 134 -13.57 -23.96 -1.24
CA ALA A 134 -14.08 -23.02 -0.26
C ALA A 134 -13.36 -21.66 -0.32
N LYS A 135 -12.05 -21.64 -0.59
CA LYS A 135 -11.31 -20.38 -0.81
C LYS A 135 -11.78 -19.64 -2.06
N HIS A 136 -12.03 -20.37 -3.16
CA HIS A 136 -12.54 -19.76 -4.39
C HIS A 136 -13.97 -19.24 -4.21
N TYR A 137 -14.83 -20.01 -3.51
CA TYR A 137 -16.16 -19.56 -3.10
C TYR A 137 -16.09 -18.20 -2.37
N GLN A 138 -15.23 -18.08 -1.36
CA GLN A 138 -15.07 -16.84 -0.59
C GLN A 138 -14.71 -15.65 -1.50
N THR A 139 -13.79 -15.86 -2.46
CA THR A 139 -13.41 -14.84 -3.44
C THR A 139 -14.55 -14.42 -4.36
N VAL A 140 -15.37 -15.35 -4.84
CA VAL A 140 -16.46 -15.04 -5.78
C VAL A 140 -17.70 -14.49 -5.06
N ALA A 141 -18.05 -15.00 -3.89
CA ALA A 141 -19.25 -14.59 -3.14
C ALA A 141 -19.08 -13.22 -2.46
N HIS A 142 -17.89 -12.96 -1.91
CA HIS A 142 -17.61 -11.79 -1.06
C HIS A 142 -16.60 -10.80 -1.66
N GLY A 143 -15.91 -11.16 -2.75
CA GLY A 143 -14.76 -10.43 -3.28
C GLY A 143 -13.44 -11.02 -2.78
N ASP A 144 -12.31 -10.65 -3.41
CA ASP A 144 -11.00 -11.05 -2.88
C ASP A 144 -10.80 -10.36 -1.53
N PRO A 145 -10.74 -11.08 -0.38
CA PRO A 145 -10.62 -10.48 0.96
C PRO A 145 -9.35 -9.62 1.15
N LEU A 146 -8.47 -9.57 0.15
CA LEU A 146 -7.26 -8.76 0.05
C LEU A 146 -7.40 -7.58 -0.93
N SER A 147 -8.61 -7.32 -1.43
CA SER A 147 -8.93 -6.13 -2.21
C SER A 147 -8.62 -4.88 -1.40
N ASP A 148 -8.16 -3.83 -2.06
CA ASP A 148 -7.80 -2.58 -1.37
C ASP A 148 -8.93 -2.01 -0.53
N ALA A 149 -10.18 -2.20 -0.97
CA ALA A 149 -11.36 -1.75 -0.23
C ALA A 149 -11.55 -2.54 1.08
N GLU A 150 -11.39 -3.85 1.05
CA GLU A 150 -11.59 -4.71 2.22
C GLU A 150 -10.42 -4.66 3.19
N LEU A 151 -9.18 -4.65 2.68
CA LEU A 151 -8.00 -4.41 3.51
C LEU A 151 -8.13 -3.07 4.24
N ARG A 152 -8.59 -2.02 3.54
CA ARG A 152 -8.84 -0.73 4.17
C ARG A 152 -9.93 -0.80 5.22
N ARG A 153 -11.07 -1.45 4.95
CA ARG A 153 -12.16 -1.65 5.94
C ARG A 153 -11.66 -2.38 7.18
N PHE A 154 -10.92 -3.47 7.00
CA PHE A 154 -10.31 -4.24 8.08
C PHE A 154 -9.39 -3.36 8.93
N LEU A 155 -8.48 -2.62 8.31
CA LEU A 155 -7.54 -1.75 9.03
C LEU A 155 -8.24 -0.58 9.73
N VAL A 156 -9.37 -0.10 9.19
CA VAL A 156 -10.21 0.88 9.89
C VAL A 156 -10.72 0.28 11.20
N GLN A 157 -11.35 -0.89 11.13
CA GLN A 157 -11.91 -1.57 12.29
C GLN A 157 -10.83 -1.95 13.31
N LEU A 158 -9.67 -2.41 12.83
CA LEU A 158 -8.53 -2.74 13.68
C LEU A 158 -8.04 -1.51 14.46
N ASN A 159 -7.94 -0.36 13.80
CA ASN A 159 -7.54 0.89 14.44
C ASN A 159 -8.54 1.34 15.52
N GLU A 160 -9.85 1.17 15.28
CA GLU A 160 -10.88 1.43 16.31
C GLU A 160 -10.73 0.48 17.51
N ARG A 161 -10.42 -0.79 17.28
CA ARG A 161 -10.14 -1.76 18.36
C ARG A 161 -8.92 -1.37 19.19
N PHE A 162 -7.88 -0.80 18.57
CA PHE A 162 -6.74 -0.26 19.30
C PHE A 162 -7.09 1.01 20.09
N HIS A 163 -8.02 1.83 19.57
CA HIS A 163 -8.46 3.06 20.22
C HIS A 163 -9.43 2.83 21.38
N LYS A 164 -10.21 1.74 21.36
CA LYS A 164 -11.21 1.40 22.37
C LYS A 164 -10.67 1.63 23.78
N ASP A 165 -11.42 2.37 24.60
CA ASP A 165 -11.07 2.77 25.97
C ASP A 165 -9.69 3.46 26.11
N SER A 166 -9.17 4.08 25.04
CA SER A 166 -7.84 4.69 24.97
C SER A 166 -6.69 3.73 25.31
N ARG A 167 -6.87 2.42 25.05
CA ARG A 167 -5.90 1.37 25.37
C ARG A 167 -4.55 1.54 24.67
N VAL A 168 -4.55 2.08 23.44
CA VAL A 168 -3.35 2.45 22.69
C VAL A 168 -3.45 3.90 22.24
N ARG A 169 -2.44 4.71 22.60
CA ARG A 169 -2.36 6.12 22.21
C ARG A 169 -2.30 6.26 20.70
N ASP A 170 -2.91 7.31 20.17
CA ASP A 170 -2.95 7.58 18.72
C ASP A 170 -1.56 7.51 18.07
N THR A 171 -0.56 8.09 18.73
CA THR A 171 0.84 8.15 18.29
C THR A 171 1.56 6.80 18.33
N GLU A 172 1.02 5.81 19.03
CA GLU A 172 1.64 4.49 19.23
C GLU A 172 0.98 3.40 18.41
N ARG A 173 -0.20 3.63 17.83
CA ARG A 173 -0.94 2.60 17.11
C ARG A 173 -0.13 1.98 15.96
N SER A 174 0.63 2.80 15.22
CA SER A 174 1.45 2.32 14.10
C SER A 174 2.60 1.46 14.58
N LEU A 175 3.21 1.85 15.70
CA LEU A 175 4.22 1.04 16.36
C LEU A 175 3.61 -0.25 16.92
N PHE A 176 2.39 -0.20 17.45
CA PHE A 176 1.72 -1.39 17.98
C PHE A 176 1.41 -2.40 16.87
N PHE A 177 0.86 -1.94 15.75
CA PHE A 177 0.69 -2.77 14.56
C PHE A 177 2.01 -3.38 14.10
N SER A 178 3.08 -2.57 14.05
CA SER A 178 4.43 -3.04 13.71
C SER A 178 4.93 -4.11 14.68
N ALA A 179 4.71 -3.93 15.98
CA ALA A 179 5.11 -4.88 17.02
C ALA A 179 4.45 -6.24 16.82
N LEU A 180 3.14 -6.24 16.54
CA LEU A 180 2.39 -7.47 16.28
C LEU A 180 2.87 -8.16 15.00
N MET A 181 3.11 -7.41 13.92
CA MET A 181 3.64 -7.98 12.68
C MET A 181 5.05 -8.57 12.86
N ILE A 182 5.94 -7.88 13.58
CA ILE A 182 7.29 -8.36 13.89
C ILE A 182 7.22 -9.60 14.79
N ALA A 183 6.33 -9.60 15.79
CA ALA A 183 6.14 -10.75 16.67
C ALA A 183 5.58 -11.96 15.90
N LEU A 184 4.64 -11.74 14.98
CA LEU A 184 4.11 -12.79 14.11
C LEU A 184 5.18 -13.37 13.17
N ASP A 185 6.25 -12.64 12.85
CA ASP A 185 7.39 -13.19 12.09
C ASP A 185 8.27 -14.11 12.94
N ASP A 186 8.19 -14.05 14.27
CA ASP A 186 8.93 -14.91 15.20
C ASP A 186 8.20 -16.24 15.48
N ASP A 187 8.84 -17.35 15.12
CA ASP A 187 8.28 -18.71 15.24
C ASP A 187 7.90 -19.06 16.68
N GLN A 188 8.71 -18.63 17.65
CA GLN A 188 8.49 -18.90 19.07
C GLN A 188 7.23 -18.19 19.57
N PHE A 189 7.04 -16.92 19.21
CA PHE A 189 5.84 -16.17 19.54
C PHE A 189 4.59 -16.82 18.92
N ARG A 190 4.62 -17.18 17.63
CA ARG A 190 3.48 -17.82 16.98
C ARG A 190 3.05 -19.11 17.68
N ALA A 191 4.01 -19.94 18.09
CA ALA A 191 3.73 -21.16 18.83
C ALA A 191 3.06 -20.87 20.19
N VAL A 192 3.58 -19.90 20.95
CA VAL A 192 3.03 -19.50 22.26
C VAL A 192 1.61 -18.94 22.12
N TYR A 193 1.40 -18.02 21.18
CA TYR A 193 0.10 -17.40 20.92
C TYR A 193 -0.97 -18.43 20.53
N LYS A 194 -0.64 -19.39 19.65
CA LYS A 194 -1.57 -20.44 19.20
C LYS A 194 -1.86 -21.47 20.30
N ALA A 195 -0.89 -21.78 21.15
CA ALA A 195 -1.01 -22.78 22.21
C ALA A 195 -1.85 -22.32 23.42
N GLN A 196 -1.98 -21.02 23.68
CA GLN A 196 -2.85 -20.54 24.75
C GLN A 196 -4.31 -20.92 24.46
N ALA A 197 -5.00 -21.57 25.40
CA ALA A 197 -6.42 -21.86 25.24
C ALA A 197 -7.24 -20.56 25.12
N LYS A 198 -8.31 -20.55 24.30
CA LYS A 198 -9.31 -19.47 24.35
C LYS A 198 -10.00 -19.57 25.72
N PRO A 199 -9.90 -18.58 26.62
CA PRO A 199 -10.52 -18.67 27.93
C PRO A 199 -12.04 -18.70 27.82
N ALA A 200 -12.71 -19.35 28.78
CA ALA A 200 -14.18 -19.28 28.92
C ALA A 200 -14.66 -17.95 29.53
N ASP A 201 -13.80 -17.26 30.30
CA ASP A 201 -14.09 -15.97 30.96
C ASP A 201 -13.31 -14.80 30.32
N GLU A 202 -13.91 -13.62 30.32
CA GLU A 202 -13.38 -12.41 29.65
C GLU A 202 -12.27 -11.68 30.45
N ASP A 203 -12.17 -11.89 31.78
CA ASP A 203 -11.32 -11.14 32.72
C ASP A 203 -9.94 -11.76 33.01
N LYS A 204 -9.23 -12.19 31.96
CA LYS A 204 -7.91 -12.83 32.09
C LYS A 204 -6.74 -11.85 31.85
N THR A 205 -6.60 -10.86 32.74
CA THR A 205 -5.59 -9.79 32.62
C THR A 205 -4.15 -10.30 32.74
N ILE A 206 -3.89 -11.41 33.47
CA ILE A 206 -2.53 -11.97 33.65
C ILE A 206 -2.03 -12.60 32.36
N GLU A 207 -2.83 -13.43 31.68
CA GLU A 207 -2.41 -14.06 30.42
C GLU A 207 -2.29 -13.04 29.27
N ALA A 208 -3.10 -11.96 29.27
CA ALA A 208 -2.93 -10.85 28.33
C ALA A 208 -1.59 -10.13 28.54
N ARG A 209 -1.18 -9.90 29.79
CA ARG A 209 0.14 -9.33 30.10
C ARG A 209 1.29 -10.26 29.70
N PHE A 210 1.11 -11.56 29.83
CA PHE A 210 2.08 -12.52 29.31
C PHE A 210 2.24 -12.40 27.78
N LEU A 211 1.16 -12.23 27.01
CA LEU A 211 1.26 -11.97 25.57
C LEU A 211 2.05 -10.69 25.26
N ASN A 212 1.84 -9.61 26.01
CA ASN A 212 2.64 -8.38 25.88
C ASN A 212 4.14 -8.63 26.06
N GLU A 213 4.52 -9.40 27.08
CA GLU A 213 5.92 -9.77 27.32
C GLU A 213 6.49 -10.60 26.18
N GLN A 214 5.71 -11.54 25.63
CA GLN A 214 6.14 -12.37 24.50
C GLN A 214 6.28 -11.57 23.20
N ILE A 215 5.40 -10.59 22.94
CA ILE A 215 5.53 -9.66 21.80
C ILE A 215 6.84 -8.90 21.89
N ILE A 216 7.16 -8.34 23.06
CA ILE A 216 8.40 -7.58 23.26
C ILE A 216 9.63 -8.48 23.13
N ALA A 217 9.57 -9.69 23.67
CA ALA A 217 10.66 -10.66 23.54
C ALA A 217 10.91 -11.02 22.06
N ALA A 218 9.84 -11.22 21.29
CA ALA A 218 9.92 -11.48 19.85
C ALA A 218 10.50 -10.31 19.07
N VAL A 219 10.03 -9.09 19.35
CA VAL A 219 10.59 -7.85 18.79
C VAL A 219 12.09 -7.78 19.09
N LYS A 220 12.52 -7.93 20.35
CA LYS A 220 13.95 -7.92 20.70
C LYS A 220 14.76 -8.97 19.93
N ARG A 221 14.26 -10.22 19.83
CA ARG A 221 14.92 -11.29 19.06
C ARG A 221 15.07 -10.92 17.59
N GLN A 222 14.00 -10.49 16.94
CA GLN A 222 14.02 -10.16 15.51
C GLN A 222 14.86 -8.93 15.20
N LEU A 223 14.87 -7.94 16.09
CA LEU A 223 15.61 -6.69 15.91
C LEU A 223 17.11 -6.86 16.15
N SER A 224 17.52 -7.68 17.12
CA SER A 224 18.93 -7.93 17.45
C SER A 224 19.75 -8.52 16.29
N LYS A 225 19.12 -9.13 15.28
CA LYS A 225 19.77 -9.70 14.10
C LYS A 225 20.52 -8.67 13.22
N LYS A 226 20.13 -7.38 13.21
CA LYS A 226 20.67 -6.32 12.32
C LYS A 226 20.88 -4.97 13.04
N VAL A 227 21.43 -5.02 14.25
CA VAL A 227 21.82 -3.82 15.03
C VAL A 227 23.21 -3.34 14.60
N ASN A 228 23.32 -2.08 14.19
CA ASN A 228 24.57 -1.47 13.74
C ASN A 228 25.16 -0.45 14.75
N SER A 229 24.40 -0.10 15.79
CA SER A 229 24.80 0.86 16.82
C SER A 229 24.03 0.64 18.11
N GLU A 230 24.66 1.04 19.22
CA GLU A 230 24.05 0.98 20.54
C GLU A 230 22.83 1.92 20.63
N SER A 231 22.92 3.11 20.04
CA SER A 231 21.80 4.07 19.99
C SER A 231 20.57 3.49 19.29
N LYS A 232 20.76 2.78 18.16
CA LYS A 232 19.67 2.08 17.47
C LYS A 232 19.04 1.02 18.35
N ARG A 233 19.85 0.25 19.09
CA ARG A 233 19.33 -0.80 20.00
C ARG A 233 18.47 -0.19 21.11
N ILE A 234 19.03 0.77 21.83
CA ILE A 234 18.38 1.41 22.99
C ILE A 234 17.06 2.06 22.56
N ASP A 235 17.10 2.92 21.53
CA ASP A 235 15.90 3.63 21.08
C ASP A 235 14.79 2.65 20.70
N TRP A 236 15.11 1.60 19.94
CA TRP A 236 14.09 0.65 19.51
C TRP A 236 13.47 -0.13 20.67
N GLU A 237 14.28 -0.62 21.61
CA GLU A 237 13.76 -1.32 22.78
C GLU A 237 12.83 -0.43 23.60
N ASP A 238 13.18 0.85 23.74
CA ASP A 238 12.37 1.84 24.45
C ASP A 238 11.07 2.15 23.69
N ARG A 239 11.11 2.29 22.36
CA ARG A 239 9.93 2.60 21.53
C ARG A 239 8.86 1.52 21.58
N PHE A 240 9.22 0.26 21.79
CA PHE A 240 8.26 -0.84 21.92
C PHE A 240 7.88 -1.17 23.38
N ALA A 241 8.48 -0.50 24.36
CA ALA A 241 8.23 -0.79 25.78
C ALA A 241 6.78 -0.51 26.21
N PHE A 242 6.07 0.43 25.55
CA PHE A 242 4.66 0.73 25.84
C PHE A 242 3.73 -0.48 25.64
N VAL A 243 4.14 -1.48 24.84
CA VAL A 243 3.36 -2.71 24.67
C VAL A 243 3.12 -3.40 26.02
N LYS A 244 4.01 -3.25 27.01
CA LYS A 244 3.81 -3.79 28.38
C LYS A 244 2.59 -3.22 29.08
N THR A 245 2.19 -2.01 28.71
CA THR A 245 1.08 -1.26 29.34
C THR A 245 -0.20 -1.31 28.53
N VAL A 246 -0.21 -1.96 27.37
CA VAL A 246 -1.42 -2.17 26.57
C VAL A 246 -2.36 -3.13 27.32
N ASP A 247 -3.55 -2.65 27.63
CA ASP A 247 -4.56 -3.39 28.38
C ASP A 247 -5.70 -3.83 27.46
N ILE A 248 -5.57 -5.01 26.87
CA ILE A 248 -6.60 -5.62 26.02
C ILE A 248 -6.98 -6.97 26.64
N PRO A 249 -8.27 -7.24 26.89
CA PRO A 249 -8.73 -8.53 27.38
C PRO A 249 -8.25 -9.68 26.50
N LEU A 250 -7.83 -10.80 27.10
CA LEU A 250 -7.15 -11.87 26.37
C LEU A 250 -7.93 -12.38 25.15
N LYS A 251 -9.26 -12.53 25.27
CA LYS A 251 -10.13 -12.97 24.17
C LYS A 251 -10.03 -12.02 22.97
N GLU A 252 -10.27 -10.72 23.20
CA GLU A 252 -10.18 -9.69 22.17
C GLU A 252 -8.76 -9.58 21.61
N TYR A 253 -7.73 -9.68 22.46
CA TYR A 253 -6.34 -9.60 22.03
C TYR A 253 -5.96 -10.76 21.11
N LYS A 254 -6.42 -11.97 21.43
CA LYS A 254 -6.18 -13.12 20.58
C LYS A 254 -6.89 -13.01 19.24
N GLU A 255 -8.11 -12.48 19.22
CA GLU A 255 -8.83 -12.21 17.97
C GLU A 255 -8.09 -11.17 17.12
N ILE A 256 -7.62 -10.06 17.72
CA ILE A 256 -6.78 -9.06 17.05
C ILE A 256 -5.56 -9.72 16.38
N ILE A 257 -4.82 -10.53 17.13
CA ILE A 257 -3.61 -11.19 16.62
C ILE A 257 -3.97 -12.21 15.52
N SER A 258 -5.08 -12.95 15.65
CA SER A 258 -5.53 -13.94 14.66
C SER A 258 -5.91 -13.24 13.36
N ASP A 259 -6.68 -12.17 13.46
CA ASP A 259 -7.15 -11.41 12.30
C ASP A 259 -5.96 -10.82 11.53
N ILE A 260 -4.97 -10.28 12.23
CA ILE A 260 -3.73 -9.78 11.60
C ILE A 260 -2.93 -10.94 10.99
N ASP A 261 -2.80 -12.08 11.67
CA ASP A 261 -2.10 -13.26 11.15
C ASP A 261 -2.74 -13.72 9.84
N GLU A 262 -4.05 -13.93 9.83
CA GLU A 262 -4.81 -14.48 8.72
C GLU A 262 -4.98 -13.51 7.54
N ARG A 263 -5.23 -12.22 7.81
CA ARG A 263 -5.60 -11.24 6.77
C ARG A 263 -4.43 -10.42 6.23
N VAL A 264 -3.30 -10.35 6.96
CA VAL A 264 -2.15 -9.51 6.56
C VAL A 264 -0.85 -10.31 6.55
N HIS A 265 -0.49 -10.96 7.66
CA HIS A 265 0.81 -11.60 7.79
C HIS A 265 0.95 -12.86 6.90
N GLN A 266 0.06 -13.85 7.00
CA GLN A 266 0.12 -15.05 6.16
C GLN A 266 -0.01 -14.74 4.65
N PRO A 267 -0.90 -13.84 4.20
CA PRO A 267 -0.92 -13.39 2.81
C PRO A 267 0.41 -12.77 2.36
N SER A 268 1.05 -11.96 3.21
CA SER A 268 2.32 -11.31 2.83
C SER A 268 3.51 -12.27 2.67
N LYS A 269 3.42 -13.48 3.25
CA LYS A 269 4.40 -14.56 3.01
C LYS A 269 4.25 -15.25 1.65
N GLN A 270 3.12 -15.07 0.97
CA GLN A 270 2.89 -15.64 -0.36
C GLN A 270 3.48 -14.73 -1.42
N ALA A 271 4.28 -15.27 -2.35
CA ALA A 271 4.97 -14.49 -3.38
C ALA A 271 4.02 -13.63 -4.23
N THR A 272 2.79 -14.09 -4.45
CA THR A 272 1.75 -13.38 -5.22
C THR A 272 1.04 -12.26 -4.45
N LYS A 273 1.25 -12.16 -3.13
CA LYS A 273 0.50 -11.28 -2.21
C LYS A 273 1.42 -10.52 -1.25
N ARG A 274 2.71 -10.40 -1.59
CA ARG A 274 3.73 -9.70 -0.81
C ARG A 274 3.41 -8.20 -0.65
N ASP A 275 2.70 -7.64 -1.61
CA ASP A 275 2.24 -6.25 -1.68
C ASP A 275 1.17 -5.89 -0.63
N VAL A 276 0.43 -6.87 -0.08
CA VAL A 276 -0.57 -6.69 0.98
C VAL A 276 0.02 -5.99 2.20
N LEU A 277 1.25 -6.36 2.57
CA LEU A 277 1.94 -5.81 3.73
C LEU A 277 2.29 -4.34 3.54
N GLY A 278 2.85 -3.99 2.38
CA GLY A 278 3.15 -2.60 2.01
C GLY A 278 1.89 -1.75 2.02
N ARG A 279 0.80 -2.22 1.41
CA ARG A 279 -0.50 -1.51 1.43
C ARG A 279 -1.04 -1.34 2.84
N ALA A 280 -1.01 -2.40 3.66
CA ALA A 280 -1.52 -2.35 5.03
C ALA A 280 -0.74 -1.36 5.89
N TYR A 281 0.59 -1.41 5.80
CA TYR A 281 1.48 -0.53 6.53
C TYR A 281 1.28 0.94 6.12
N LYS A 282 1.17 1.22 4.81
CA LYS A 282 0.90 2.56 4.26
C LYS A 282 -0.43 3.14 4.77
N ILE A 283 -1.51 2.36 4.73
CA ILE A 283 -2.82 2.77 5.25
C ILE A 283 -2.70 3.12 6.74
N PHE A 284 -2.03 2.27 7.52
CA PHE A 284 -1.86 2.49 8.95
C PHE A 284 -1.01 3.74 9.25
N LEU A 285 0.11 3.92 8.54
CA LEU A 285 1.01 5.06 8.68
C LEU A 285 0.35 6.39 8.27
N SER A 286 -0.43 6.40 7.18
CA SER A 286 -1.13 7.60 6.70
C SER A 286 -2.09 8.20 7.73
N ARG A 287 -2.56 7.39 8.68
CA ARG A 287 -3.41 7.83 9.80
C ARG A 287 -2.61 8.44 10.93
N ALA A 288 -1.41 7.91 11.23
CA ALA A 288 -0.53 8.49 12.25
C ALA A 288 -0.10 9.91 11.89
N GLY A 289 0.13 10.19 10.59
CA GLY A 289 0.49 11.53 10.11
C GLY A 289 -0.62 12.60 10.20
N LYS A 290 -1.88 12.21 10.41
CA LYS A 290 -3.01 13.15 10.54
C LYS A 290 -3.29 13.60 11.97
N MET A 291 -2.79 12.87 12.96
CA MET A 291 -3.26 12.95 14.34
C MET A 291 -2.26 13.61 15.29
N ASP A 292 -0.98 13.66 14.93
CA ASP A 292 0.04 14.28 15.77
C ASP A 292 0.21 15.75 15.35
N ASN A 293 0.19 16.69 16.31
CA ASN A 293 0.59 18.09 16.13
C ASN A 293 2.10 18.23 15.76
N LYS A 294 2.75 17.14 15.36
CA LYS A 294 4.09 17.12 14.82
C LYS A 294 4.00 17.41 13.33
N ASN A 295 4.83 18.34 12.88
CA ASN A 295 5.10 18.75 11.51
C ASN A 295 5.63 17.60 10.60
N ILE A 296 4.99 16.42 10.59
CA ILE A 296 5.42 15.25 9.82
C ILE A 296 4.79 15.35 8.43
N ILE A 297 5.62 15.64 7.43
CA ILE A 297 5.22 15.60 6.02
C ILE A 297 5.40 14.17 5.52
N LEU A 298 4.31 13.46 5.25
CA LEU A 298 4.36 12.19 4.53
C LEU A 298 4.29 12.47 3.03
N THR A 299 5.34 12.09 2.29
CA THR A 299 5.35 12.19 0.83
C THR A 299 4.32 11.23 0.23
N PRO A 300 3.42 11.69 -0.66
CA PRO A 300 2.49 10.80 -1.36
C PRO A 300 3.23 9.74 -2.18
N ASP A 301 2.70 8.52 -2.20
CA ASP A 301 3.32 7.36 -2.86
C ASP A 301 3.67 7.60 -4.35
N HIS A 302 2.77 8.24 -5.08
CA HIS A 302 2.98 8.51 -6.50
C HIS A 302 4.17 9.45 -6.72
N ILE A 303 4.39 10.40 -5.80
CA ILE A 303 5.56 11.30 -5.82
C ILE A 303 6.83 10.56 -5.38
N ILE A 304 6.74 9.68 -4.38
CA ILE A 304 7.87 8.82 -3.97
C ILE A 304 8.39 8.04 -5.18
N ARG A 305 7.49 7.34 -5.87
CA ARG A 305 7.82 6.55 -7.06
C ARG A 305 8.42 7.41 -8.17
N LEU A 306 7.78 8.54 -8.51
CA LEU A 306 8.29 9.46 -9.52
C LEU A 306 9.73 9.92 -9.20
N MET A 307 10.01 10.31 -7.96
CA MET A 307 11.33 10.79 -7.57
C MET A 307 12.40 9.69 -7.59
N VAL A 308 12.06 8.46 -7.21
CA VAL A 308 12.97 7.32 -7.33
C VAL A 308 13.22 6.98 -8.80
N ASP A 309 12.20 7.03 -9.65
CA ASP A 309 12.33 6.83 -11.11
C ASP A 309 13.18 7.93 -11.78
N LEU A 310 13.12 9.17 -11.27
CA LEU A 310 13.96 10.31 -11.69
C LEU A 310 15.42 10.18 -11.20
N ALA A 311 15.64 9.46 -10.11
CA ALA A 311 16.99 9.14 -9.65
C ALA A 311 17.70 8.20 -10.63
N GLU A 312 16.96 7.46 -11.46
CA GLU A 312 17.48 6.51 -12.46
C GLU A 312 18.43 5.49 -11.82
N LEU A 313 17.88 4.67 -10.93
CA LEU A 313 18.64 3.64 -10.21
C LEU A 313 19.18 2.59 -11.18
N GLY A 314 20.50 2.44 -11.19
CA GLY A 314 21.23 1.33 -11.78
C GLY A 314 21.46 0.22 -10.76
N ARG A 315 21.85 -0.95 -11.25
CA ARG A 315 22.05 -2.16 -10.44
C ARG A 315 22.90 -1.85 -9.21
N ASP A 316 24.09 -1.26 -9.40
CA ASP A 316 25.15 -1.05 -8.40
C ASP A 316 25.05 0.22 -7.55
N ASP A 317 23.96 0.97 -7.69
CA ASP A 317 23.80 2.25 -7.02
C ASP A 317 23.56 2.09 -5.52
N VAL A 318 24.10 3.03 -4.75
CA VAL A 318 23.90 3.13 -3.31
C VAL A 318 23.05 4.37 -3.04
N VAL A 319 21.88 4.15 -2.45
CA VAL A 319 20.84 5.16 -2.24
C VAL A 319 20.92 5.72 -0.83
N LEU A 320 20.96 7.04 -0.74
CA LEU A 320 21.05 7.81 0.50
C LEU A 320 19.79 8.65 0.72
N ASP A 321 19.21 8.53 1.90
CA ASP A 321 18.18 9.44 2.41
C ASP A 321 18.61 10.06 3.75
N THR A 322 18.92 11.35 3.75
CA THR A 322 19.40 12.08 4.92
C THR A 322 18.28 12.48 5.88
N CYS A 323 17.01 12.32 5.51
CA CYS A 323 15.84 12.71 6.31
C CYS A 323 14.70 11.74 6.02
N MET A 324 14.95 10.45 6.25
CA MET A 324 14.14 9.38 5.70
C MET A 324 12.71 9.30 6.24
N GLY A 325 12.42 9.93 7.38
CA GLY A 325 11.13 9.83 8.04
C GLY A 325 10.77 8.37 8.31
N SER A 326 9.67 7.91 7.73
CA SER A 326 9.19 6.53 7.80
C SER A 326 9.82 5.58 6.76
N GLY A 327 10.85 6.02 6.02
CA GLY A 327 11.61 5.20 5.09
C GLY A 327 10.97 4.99 3.71
N GLY A 328 10.04 5.86 3.30
CA GLY A 328 9.30 5.71 2.04
C GLY A 328 10.17 5.64 0.78
N PHE A 329 11.11 6.59 0.61
CA PHE A 329 12.02 6.60 -0.54
C PHE A 329 12.98 5.41 -0.56
N LEU A 330 13.55 5.06 0.60
CA LEU A 330 14.47 3.92 0.68
C LEU A 330 13.77 2.58 0.44
N MET A 331 12.52 2.44 0.88
CA MET A 331 11.72 1.25 0.63
C MET A 331 11.39 1.12 -0.87
N GLU A 332 10.92 2.19 -1.52
CA GLU A 332 10.67 2.18 -2.97
C GLU A 332 11.96 1.87 -3.76
N ALA A 333 13.08 2.51 -3.40
CA ALA A 333 14.37 2.22 -4.02
C ALA A 333 14.81 0.77 -3.84
N MET A 334 14.59 0.19 -2.65
CA MET A 334 14.87 -1.21 -2.37
C MET A 334 14.02 -2.13 -3.24
N GLU A 335 12.71 -1.88 -3.36
CA GLU A 335 11.82 -2.68 -4.21
C GLU A 335 12.26 -2.68 -5.67
N GLN A 336 12.64 -1.51 -6.21
CA GLN A 336 13.16 -1.40 -7.58
C GLN A 336 14.48 -2.16 -7.77
N LEU A 337 15.44 -1.99 -6.84
CA LEU A 337 16.72 -2.69 -6.91
C LEU A 337 16.55 -4.21 -6.78
N VAL A 338 15.69 -4.69 -5.88
CA VAL A 338 15.40 -6.12 -5.68
C VAL A 338 14.69 -6.70 -6.91
N ALA A 339 13.74 -5.97 -7.51
CA ALA A 339 13.12 -6.39 -8.77
C ALA A 339 14.15 -6.51 -9.91
N SER A 340 15.12 -5.59 -9.98
CA SER A 340 16.22 -5.63 -10.95
C SER A 340 17.23 -6.76 -10.71
N ALA A 341 17.22 -7.37 -9.52
CA ALA A 341 18.08 -8.52 -9.21
C ALA A 341 17.58 -9.83 -9.85
N HIS A 342 16.35 -9.86 -10.37
CA HIS A 342 15.76 -11.02 -11.04
C HIS A 342 15.86 -12.34 -10.24
N GLY A 343 15.75 -12.26 -8.90
CA GLY A 343 15.83 -13.42 -8.00
C GLY A 343 17.24 -13.86 -7.62
N ASP A 344 18.28 -13.09 -7.94
CA ASP A 344 19.65 -13.34 -7.46
C ASP A 344 19.75 -13.04 -5.96
N GLU A 345 19.71 -14.09 -5.14
CA GLU A 345 19.74 -13.99 -3.67
C GLU A 345 21.01 -13.31 -3.13
N ALA A 346 22.18 -13.54 -3.75
CA ALA A 346 23.41 -12.89 -3.34
C ALA A 346 23.33 -11.38 -3.62
N ARG A 347 22.68 -11.01 -4.73
CA ARG A 347 22.45 -9.61 -5.05
C ARG A 347 21.43 -8.95 -4.12
N ILE A 348 20.33 -9.63 -3.83
CA ILE A 348 19.30 -9.15 -2.90
C ILE A 348 19.91 -8.93 -1.52
N SER A 349 20.72 -9.87 -1.04
CA SER A 349 21.47 -9.72 0.22
C SER A 349 22.40 -8.50 0.19
N ARG A 350 23.16 -8.28 -0.90
CA ARG A 350 24.00 -7.08 -1.05
C ARG A 350 23.19 -5.78 -1.02
N ILE A 351 22.01 -5.75 -1.66
CA ILE A 351 21.13 -4.58 -1.65
C ILE A 351 20.71 -4.27 -0.22
N HIS A 352 20.22 -5.27 0.51
CA HIS A 352 19.74 -5.13 1.89
C HIS A 352 20.84 -4.73 2.89
N GLU A 353 22.09 -5.14 2.63
CA GLU A 353 23.22 -4.93 3.54
C GLU A 353 24.01 -3.65 3.25
N HIS A 354 24.07 -3.21 2.00
CA HIS A 354 25.04 -2.19 1.58
C HIS A 354 24.51 -1.06 0.71
N GLN A 355 23.36 -1.21 0.04
CA GLN A 355 22.93 -0.24 -0.98
C GLN A 355 21.91 0.79 -0.47
N LEU A 356 21.54 0.75 0.80
CA LEU A 356 20.55 1.63 1.40
C LEU A 356 21.12 2.28 2.66
N ILE A 357 21.15 3.61 2.69
CA ILE A 357 21.64 4.41 3.81
C ILE A 357 20.57 5.43 4.19
N GLY A 358 20.18 5.46 5.46
CA GLY A 358 19.10 6.32 5.93
C GLY A 358 19.40 6.97 7.27
N PHE A 359 18.95 8.21 7.44
CA PHE A 359 19.08 8.96 8.69
C PHE A 359 17.73 9.47 9.16
N GLU A 360 17.47 9.37 10.46
CA GLU A 360 16.32 9.99 11.11
C GLU A 360 16.66 10.37 12.56
N VAL A 361 16.14 11.51 13.02
CA VAL A 361 16.36 12.08 14.35
C VAL A 361 15.14 11.93 15.26
N ASP A 362 13.92 11.87 14.71
CA ASP A 362 12.73 11.57 15.47
C ASP A 362 12.68 10.06 15.76
N PRO A 363 12.66 9.65 17.03
CA PRO A 363 12.73 8.24 17.41
C PRO A 363 11.51 7.43 16.95
N VAL A 364 10.33 8.05 16.85
CA VAL A 364 9.11 7.37 16.39
C VAL A 364 9.20 7.11 14.89
N LEU A 365 9.59 8.11 14.10
CA LEU A 365 9.80 7.95 12.66
C LEU A 365 10.90 6.94 12.37
N PHE A 366 12.02 7.01 13.10
CA PHE A 366 13.10 6.04 12.97
C PHE A 366 12.61 4.61 13.21
N ALA A 367 11.89 4.37 14.32
CA ALA A 367 11.35 3.04 14.62
C ALA A 367 10.36 2.55 13.55
N LEU A 368 9.55 3.44 12.99
CA LEU A 368 8.63 3.14 11.89
C LEU A 368 9.37 2.83 10.58
N ALA A 369 10.42 3.56 10.21
CA ALA A 369 11.24 3.24 9.02
C ALA A 369 11.89 1.88 9.15
N CYS A 370 12.43 1.62 10.33
CA CYS A 370 13.16 0.41 10.64
C CYS A 370 12.21 -0.82 10.68
N SER A 371 10.96 -0.62 11.11
CA SER A 371 9.86 -1.60 11.00
C SER A 371 9.42 -1.79 9.55
N ASN A 372 9.25 -0.72 8.78
CA ASN A 372 8.85 -0.76 7.38
C ASN A 372 9.84 -1.60 6.54
N MET A 373 11.14 -1.32 6.69
CA MET A 373 12.19 -2.08 6.01
C MET A 373 12.21 -3.56 6.42
N PHE A 374 12.05 -3.86 7.71
CA PHE A 374 12.00 -5.24 8.19
C PHE A 374 10.84 -6.02 7.57
N LEU A 375 9.66 -5.42 7.56
CA LEU A 375 8.45 -6.03 7.02
C LEU A 375 8.59 -6.36 5.52
N HIS A 376 9.36 -5.58 4.76
CA HIS A 376 9.60 -5.84 3.34
C HIS A 376 10.77 -6.81 3.06
N GLY A 377 11.45 -7.32 4.09
CA GLY A 377 12.51 -8.36 3.98
C GLY A 377 13.89 -7.95 4.53
N ASP A 378 14.03 -6.70 4.97
CA ASP A 378 15.24 -6.02 5.45
C ASP A 378 16.09 -5.31 4.36
N GLY A 379 16.98 -4.41 4.76
CA GLY A 379 17.28 -3.12 4.13
C GLY A 379 17.60 -2.03 5.17
N ARG A 380 17.53 -2.43 6.45
CA ARG A 380 17.74 -1.59 7.62
C ARG A 380 19.19 -1.50 8.11
N SER A 381 20.12 -2.15 7.41
CA SER A 381 21.49 -2.38 7.87
C SER A 381 22.26 -1.08 8.09
N ASN A 382 22.04 -0.06 7.25
CA ASN A 382 22.65 1.27 7.39
C ASN A 382 21.63 2.37 7.67
N LEU A 383 20.58 2.06 8.46
CA LEU A 383 19.74 3.09 9.06
C LEU A 383 20.36 3.57 10.36
N LEU A 384 20.51 4.89 10.48
CA LEU A 384 21.25 5.56 11.53
C LEU A 384 20.33 6.51 12.30
N TYR A 385 20.19 6.27 13.60
CA TYR A 385 19.43 7.13 14.49
C TYR A 385 20.31 8.31 14.95
N ARG A 386 20.37 9.36 14.14
CA ARG A 386 21.21 10.55 14.34
C ARG A 386 20.86 11.66 13.34
N ASP A 387 21.24 12.89 13.68
CA ASP A 387 21.28 14.01 12.73
C ASP A 387 22.26 13.75 11.58
N SER A 388 21.78 13.87 10.35
CA SER A 388 22.55 13.68 9.13
C SER A 388 23.28 14.93 8.66
N LEU A 389 22.90 16.11 9.17
CA LEU A 389 23.46 17.36 8.70
C LEU A 389 24.94 17.43 9.08
N VAL A 390 25.80 17.58 8.10
CA VAL A 390 27.23 17.87 8.29
C VAL A 390 27.58 19.29 7.87
N THR A 391 26.61 19.97 7.24
CA THR A 391 26.64 21.38 6.90
C THR A 391 25.40 22.06 7.49
N ARG A 392 25.59 22.86 8.55
CA ARG A 392 24.50 23.56 9.27
C ARG A 392 24.59 25.08 9.19
N SER A 393 25.75 25.62 8.83
CA SER A 393 26.04 27.05 8.77
C SER A 393 25.98 27.57 7.33
N ARG A 394 25.83 28.89 7.19
CA ARG A 394 25.93 29.59 5.89
C ARG A 394 27.32 29.49 5.23
N THR A 395 28.31 28.96 5.96
CA THR A 395 29.64 28.68 5.42
C THR A 395 29.73 27.28 4.80
N PHE A 396 28.76 26.40 5.06
CA PHE A 396 28.69 25.02 4.57
C PHE A 396 29.96 24.20 4.79
N THR A 397 30.71 24.55 5.83
CA THR A 397 31.94 23.85 6.23
C THR A 397 31.60 22.66 7.10
N VAL A 398 32.17 21.50 6.78
CA VAL A 398 32.09 20.32 7.63
C VAL A 398 32.98 20.51 8.85
N THR A 399 32.40 20.38 10.05
CA THR A 399 33.15 20.50 11.30
C THR A 399 34.01 19.26 11.56
N GLU A 400 35.03 19.38 12.42
CA GLU A 400 35.83 18.23 12.84
C GLU A 400 34.97 17.14 13.51
N GLY A 401 33.96 17.54 14.30
CA GLY A 401 33.03 16.62 14.95
C GLY A 401 32.17 15.82 13.96
N ASP A 402 31.84 16.41 12.82
CA ASP A 402 31.03 15.80 11.76
C ASP A 402 31.86 14.99 10.73
N SER A 403 33.19 15.21 10.69
CA SER A 403 34.09 14.60 9.70
C SER A 403 34.04 13.06 9.70
N LYS A 404 34.01 12.45 10.88
CA LYS A 404 33.94 10.98 11.01
C LYS A 404 32.65 10.41 10.42
N LEU A 405 31.53 11.11 10.60
CA LEU A 405 30.26 10.68 10.03
C LEU A 405 30.28 10.81 8.50
N ARG A 406 30.75 11.96 8.00
CA ARG A 406 30.96 12.20 6.57
C ARG A 406 31.82 11.10 5.95
N ASP A 407 32.96 10.79 6.53
CA ASP A 407 33.91 9.84 5.98
C ASP A 407 33.37 8.41 6.01
N TYR A 408 32.62 8.04 7.05
CA TYR A 408 31.89 6.77 7.10
C TYR A 408 30.90 6.65 5.94
N VAL A 409 30.04 7.64 5.74
CA VAL A 409 29.01 7.61 4.68
C VAL A 409 29.66 7.62 3.29
N LYS A 410 30.69 8.45 3.06
CA LYS A 410 31.44 8.45 1.79
C LYS A 410 32.13 7.11 1.54
N GLY A 411 32.57 6.41 2.59
CA GLY A 411 33.09 5.04 2.50
C GLY A 411 32.06 4.02 1.99
N CYS A 412 30.76 4.26 2.18
CA CYS A 412 29.68 3.47 1.60
C CYS A 412 29.39 3.83 0.13
N ARG A 413 30.00 4.92 -0.39
CA ARG A 413 29.93 5.37 -1.79
C ARG A 413 28.50 5.63 -2.32
N PRO A 414 27.66 6.40 -1.62
CA PRO A 414 26.33 6.75 -2.12
C PRO A 414 26.47 7.55 -3.42
N ASN A 415 25.72 7.17 -4.45
CA ASN A 415 25.70 7.86 -5.74
C ASN A 415 24.30 8.29 -6.18
N LYS A 416 23.27 7.93 -5.40
CA LYS A 416 21.90 8.40 -5.56
C LYS A 416 21.38 8.91 -4.23
N SER A 417 20.67 10.03 -4.23
CA SER A 417 19.99 10.54 -3.05
C SER A 417 18.61 11.07 -3.41
N VAL A 418 17.60 10.73 -2.62
CA VAL A 418 16.21 11.12 -2.85
C VAL A 418 15.61 11.61 -1.54
N LEU A 419 15.18 12.87 -1.48
CA LEU A 419 14.90 13.56 -0.21
C LEU A 419 13.60 14.38 -0.23
N ASN A 420 12.90 14.38 0.90
CA ASN A 420 11.88 15.37 1.24
C ASN A 420 12.20 16.00 2.61
N PRO A 421 13.08 17.02 2.66
CA PRO A 421 13.49 17.62 3.92
C PRO A 421 12.36 18.40 4.60
N PRO A 422 12.42 18.58 5.93
CA PRO A 422 11.58 19.57 6.62
C PRO A 422 11.75 20.96 5.99
N TYR A 423 10.64 21.70 5.84
CA TYR A 423 10.61 22.98 5.12
C TYR A 423 10.86 24.21 6.01
N GLU A 424 11.04 24.02 7.32
CA GLU A 424 11.28 25.11 8.26
C GLU A 424 12.72 25.64 8.14
N LEU A 425 12.91 26.93 8.43
CA LEU A 425 14.23 27.58 8.48
C LEU A 425 15.04 27.36 7.17
N ASP A 426 16.35 27.14 7.30
CA ASP A 426 17.28 26.88 6.21
C ASP A 426 17.43 25.36 5.95
N ASN A 427 16.53 24.52 6.47
CA ASN A 427 16.64 23.06 6.38
C ASN A 427 16.74 22.54 4.93
N PRO A 428 15.89 22.96 3.97
CA PRO A 428 16.00 22.46 2.59
C PRO A 428 17.39 22.69 1.98
N ILE A 429 18.03 23.81 2.30
CA ILE A 429 19.40 24.15 1.87
C ILE A 429 20.42 23.27 2.57
N ASN A 430 20.34 23.15 3.90
CA ASN A 430 21.31 22.39 4.70
C ASN A 430 21.31 20.90 4.34
N PHE A 431 20.12 20.33 4.09
CA PHE A 431 19.98 18.95 3.61
C PHE A 431 20.50 18.80 2.19
N THR A 432 20.23 19.74 1.28
CA THR A 432 20.79 19.73 -0.09
C THR A 432 22.31 19.71 -0.05
N MET A 433 22.93 20.59 0.74
CA MET A 433 24.39 20.67 0.85
C MET A 433 25.01 19.44 1.51
N SER A 434 24.39 18.93 2.58
CA SER A 434 24.88 17.71 3.25
C SER A 434 24.80 16.50 2.31
N ALA A 435 23.69 16.34 1.58
CA ALA A 435 23.52 15.26 0.60
C ALA A 435 24.57 15.33 -0.52
N ILE A 436 24.82 16.52 -1.08
CA ILE A 436 25.89 16.72 -2.06
C ILE A 436 27.27 16.38 -1.46
N GLU A 437 27.53 16.71 -0.20
CA GLU A 437 28.81 16.36 0.44
C GLU A 437 29.01 14.84 0.56
N TYR A 438 27.94 14.10 0.86
CA TYR A 438 27.97 12.65 0.97
C TYR A 438 28.12 11.91 -0.36
N LEU A 439 27.50 12.43 -1.43
CA LEU A 439 27.48 11.77 -2.74
C LEU A 439 28.88 11.60 -3.36
N GLU A 440 29.07 10.54 -4.12
CA GLU A 440 30.19 10.40 -5.06
C GLU A 440 30.09 11.44 -6.18
N GLU A 441 31.22 11.78 -6.81
CA GLU A 441 31.23 12.64 -8.00
C GLU A 441 30.31 12.06 -9.09
N ALA A 442 29.59 12.93 -9.80
CA ALA A 442 28.52 12.57 -10.74
C ALA A 442 27.31 11.85 -10.10
N GLY A 443 27.25 11.74 -8.77
CA GLY A 443 26.08 11.26 -8.05
C GLY A 443 24.89 12.20 -8.19
N ARG A 444 23.68 11.63 -8.22
CA ARG A 444 22.43 12.37 -8.45
C ARG A 444 21.66 12.58 -7.15
N LEU A 445 21.17 13.79 -6.93
CA LEU A 445 20.25 14.18 -5.86
C LEU A 445 18.90 14.58 -6.47
N VAL A 446 17.81 13.96 -6.02
CA VAL A 446 16.43 14.35 -6.35
C VAL A 446 15.76 14.81 -5.06
N ILE A 447 15.41 16.10 -4.96
CA ILE A 447 14.97 16.70 -3.70
C ILE A 447 13.72 17.57 -3.87
N ILE A 448 12.77 17.46 -2.94
CA ILE A 448 11.65 18.40 -2.84
C ILE A 448 12.09 19.64 -2.08
N MET A 449 11.82 20.83 -2.62
CA MET A 449 12.01 22.08 -1.90
C MET A 449 10.90 23.09 -2.20
N PRO A 450 10.64 24.06 -1.30
CA PRO A 450 9.78 25.20 -1.60
C PRO A 450 10.28 26.02 -2.81
N ASN A 451 9.39 26.44 -3.71
CA ASN A 451 9.76 27.06 -4.99
C ASN A 451 10.68 28.29 -4.88
N ASN A 452 10.58 29.03 -3.77
CA ASN A 452 11.30 30.27 -3.55
C ASN A 452 12.58 30.11 -2.72
N VAL A 453 12.94 28.88 -2.29
CA VAL A 453 14.08 28.70 -1.37
C VAL A 453 15.39 29.16 -1.98
N LEU A 454 15.68 28.80 -3.25
CA LEU A 454 16.91 29.19 -3.92
C LEU A 454 16.95 30.69 -4.25
N ALA A 455 15.78 31.29 -4.53
CA ALA A 455 15.68 32.73 -4.81
C ALA A 455 15.81 33.58 -3.53
N LYS A 456 15.31 33.09 -2.39
CA LYS A 456 15.44 33.78 -1.09
C LYS A 456 16.84 33.72 -0.52
N HIS A 457 17.61 32.69 -0.86
CA HIS A 457 18.94 32.43 -0.31
C HIS A 457 19.99 32.36 -1.43
N GLU A 458 20.20 33.47 -2.13
CA GLU A 458 21.08 33.54 -3.29
C GLU A 458 22.51 33.06 -3.01
N SER A 459 23.09 33.42 -1.86
CA SER A 459 24.43 32.95 -1.45
C SER A 459 24.50 31.43 -1.27
N ALA A 460 23.44 30.82 -0.75
CA ALA A 460 23.35 29.38 -0.58
C ALA A 460 23.14 28.68 -1.93
N ALA A 461 22.28 29.24 -2.79
CA ALA A 461 22.08 28.72 -4.13
C ALA A 461 23.38 28.74 -4.93
N LYS A 462 24.17 29.83 -4.83
CA LYS A 462 25.50 29.90 -5.42
C LYS A 462 26.43 28.81 -4.86
N ALA A 463 26.46 28.59 -3.55
CA ALA A 463 27.29 27.56 -2.93
C ALA A 463 26.90 26.13 -3.36
N ILE A 464 25.60 25.87 -3.56
CA ILE A 464 25.10 24.61 -4.13
C ILE A 464 25.59 24.47 -5.57
N LEU A 465 25.42 25.52 -6.39
CA LEU A 465 25.81 25.50 -7.81
C LEU A 465 27.34 25.47 -8.00
N GLU A 466 28.15 25.85 -7.01
CA GLU A 466 29.60 25.63 -7.04
C GLU A 466 29.99 24.14 -6.85
N ARG A 467 29.07 23.29 -6.40
CA ARG A 467 29.30 21.86 -6.05
C ARG A 467 28.43 20.88 -6.83
N ALA A 468 27.45 21.38 -7.58
CA ALA A 468 26.51 20.57 -8.32
C ALA A 468 25.94 21.34 -9.51
N TRP A 469 25.42 20.58 -10.48
CA TRP A 469 24.67 21.10 -11.60
C TRP A 469 23.19 20.93 -11.31
N LEU A 470 22.37 21.96 -11.53
CA LEU A 470 20.93 21.81 -11.58
C LEU A 470 20.54 21.21 -12.94
N ASP A 471 19.99 20.01 -12.94
CA ASP A 471 19.59 19.30 -14.16
C ASP A 471 18.15 19.63 -14.55
N PHE A 472 17.24 19.63 -13.56
CA PHE A 472 15.83 19.88 -13.79
C PHE A 472 15.10 20.47 -12.58
N VAL A 473 13.96 21.12 -12.86
CA VAL A 473 12.98 21.59 -11.87
C VAL A 473 11.57 21.22 -12.34
N ILE A 474 10.82 20.50 -11.51
CA ILE A 474 9.43 20.11 -11.77
C ILE A 474 8.53 20.79 -10.75
N ASP A 475 7.65 21.68 -11.20
CA ASP A 475 6.61 22.24 -10.33
C ASP A 475 5.63 21.17 -9.89
N MET A 476 5.24 21.18 -8.62
CA MET A 476 4.22 20.27 -8.09
C MET A 476 2.92 21.00 -7.75
N PRO A 477 1.80 20.26 -7.60
CA PRO A 477 0.51 20.84 -7.22
C PRO A 477 0.57 21.55 -5.85
N GLY A 478 -0.03 22.74 -5.75
CA GLY A 478 -0.05 23.51 -4.49
C GLY A 478 -0.75 22.83 -3.32
N GLN A 479 -1.65 21.88 -3.59
CA GLN A 479 -2.39 21.11 -2.58
C GLN A 479 -1.82 19.71 -2.34
N LEU A 480 -0.60 19.41 -2.81
CA LEU A 480 -0.02 18.08 -2.68
C LEU A 480 0.05 17.62 -1.21
N PHE A 481 0.37 18.53 -0.30
CA PHE A 481 0.49 18.29 1.15
C PHE A 481 -0.71 18.84 1.95
N PHE A 482 -1.85 19.09 1.29
CA PHE A 482 -3.04 19.70 1.91
C PHE A 482 -3.55 18.91 3.11
N GLU A 483 -3.51 17.57 3.05
CA GLU A 483 -3.96 16.69 4.15
C GLU A 483 -3.14 16.86 5.44
N GLN A 484 -2.00 17.53 5.37
CA GLN A 484 -1.11 17.82 6.49
C GLN A 484 -1.18 19.31 6.91
N GLY A 485 -2.19 20.05 6.42
CA GLY A 485 -2.42 21.46 6.76
C GLY A 485 -1.42 22.44 6.12
N ARG A 486 -0.67 22.02 5.09
CA ARG A 486 0.32 22.85 4.41
C ARG A 486 -0.12 23.22 3.00
N VAL A 487 0.04 24.51 2.64
CA VAL A 487 -0.24 25.08 1.31
C VAL A 487 1.06 25.59 0.64
N VAL A 488 2.21 25.00 1.01
CA VAL A 488 3.50 25.43 0.47
C VAL A 488 3.66 24.91 -0.95
N LYS A 489 3.80 25.83 -1.92
CA LYS A 489 4.16 25.48 -3.30
C LYS A 489 5.59 24.93 -3.33
N THR A 490 5.72 23.71 -3.82
CA THR A 490 6.96 22.94 -3.83
C THR A 490 7.31 22.47 -5.24
N SER A 491 8.59 22.22 -5.47
CA SER A 491 9.11 21.67 -6.72
C SER A 491 10.07 20.53 -6.42
N ILE A 492 10.20 19.59 -7.35
CA ILE A 492 11.26 18.59 -7.36
C ILE A 492 12.46 19.21 -8.10
N TYR A 493 13.63 19.20 -7.47
CA TYR A 493 14.88 19.62 -8.06
C TYR A 493 15.79 18.40 -8.27
N GLY A 494 16.35 18.29 -9.47
CA GLY A 494 17.38 17.31 -9.78
C GLY A 494 18.75 17.98 -9.84
N PHE A 495 19.69 17.50 -9.04
CA PHE A 495 21.07 17.93 -9.06
C PHE A 495 22.02 16.78 -9.37
N THR A 496 23.09 17.06 -10.10
CA THR A 496 24.23 16.14 -10.27
C THR A 496 25.45 16.74 -9.59
N LYS A 497 26.06 16.00 -8.65
CA LYS A 497 27.29 16.43 -7.97
C LYS A 497 28.40 16.63 -8.99
N SER A 498 29.05 17.78 -8.89
CA SER A 498 30.18 18.11 -9.75
C SER A 498 31.10 19.12 -9.07
N SER A 499 32.35 18.72 -8.91
CA SER A 499 33.47 19.53 -8.43
C SER A 499 33.76 20.76 -9.30
N LEU A 500 33.25 20.79 -10.53
CA LEU A 500 33.38 21.94 -11.44
C LEU A 500 32.25 22.97 -11.28
N GLY A 501 31.17 22.62 -10.56
CA GLY A 501 29.99 23.47 -10.41
C GLY A 501 29.21 23.67 -11.72
N HIS A 502 28.03 24.29 -11.62
CA HIS A 502 27.11 24.52 -12.72
C HIS A 502 27.70 25.50 -13.75
N ARG A 503 27.63 25.12 -15.02
CA ARG A 503 28.09 25.97 -16.12
C ARG A 503 27.05 27.05 -16.42
N GLN A 504 27.50 28.28 -16.64
CA GLN A 504 26.59 29.41 -16.96
C GLN A 504 25.75 29.20 -18.22
N ASP A 505 26.29 28.48 -19.21
CA ASP A 505 25.64 28.20 -20.49
C ASP A 505 24.80 26.91 -20.49
N ALA A 506 24.78 26.17 -19.37
CA ALA A 506 24.01 24.93 -19.28
C ALA A 506 22.51 25.23 -19.24
N LEU A 507 21.76 24.44 -20.01
CA LEU A 507 20.30 24.49 -20.03
C LEU A 507 19.72 23.53 -19.01
N VAL A 508 18.89 24.07 -18.11
CA VAL A 508 18.10 23.33 -17.13
C VAL A 508 16.74 22.98 -17.74
N THR A 509 16.23 21.77 -17.47
CA THR A 509 14.91 21.34 -17.93
C THR A 509 13.84 21.70 -16.90
N PHE A 510 12.79 22.39 -17.33
CA PHE A 510 11.67 22.79 -16.49
C PHE A 510 10.40 22.09 -16.93
N VAL A 511 9.61 21.62 -15.97
CA VAL A 511 8.31 20.98 -16.21
C VAL A 511 7.27 21.58 -15.29
N ASN A 512 6.13 22.00 -15.84
CA ASN A 512 4.99 22.41 -15.05
C ASN A 512 4.05 21.21 -14.81
N MET A 513 4.11 20.63 -13.61
CA MET A 513 3.23 19.54 -13.16
C MET A 513 2.34 20.03 -11.99
N GLU A 514 1.72 21.20 -12.15
CA GLU A 514 0.72 21.71 -11.18
C GLU A 514 -0.56 20.86 -11.11
N ASP A 515 -0.84 20.06 -12.15
CA ASP A 515 -1.86 19.01 -12.18
C ASP A 515 -1.18 17.64 -12.27
N ASP A 516 -1.22 16.88 -11.17
CA ASP A 516 -0.69 15.52 -11.05
C ASP A 516 -1.76 14.45 -11.31
N GLY A 517 -2.91 14.80 -11.91
CA GLY A 517 -3.97 13.83 -12.15
C GLY A 517 -4.80 13.49 -10.91
N HIS A 518 -4.48 14.02 -9.73
CA HIS A 518 -5.18 13.71 -8.49
C HIS A 518 -6.15 14.82 -8.08
N GLN A 519 -7.30 14.43 -7.54
CA GLN A 519 -8.32 15.34 -7.03
C GLN A 519 -8.69 14.99 -5.59
N VAL A 520 -8.96 16.02 -4.79
CA VAL A 520 -9.44 15.86 -3.41
C VAL A 520 -10.89 15.39 -3.44
N ARG A 521 -11.17 14.25 -2.78
CA ARG A 521 -12.53 13.76 -2.53
C ARG A 521 -12.86 13.85 -1.05
N VAL A 522 -14.05 14.38 -0.73
CA VAL A 522 -14.53 14.55 0.65
C VAL A 522 -14.45 13.23 1.42
N GLY A 523 -13.78 13.24 2.57
CA GLY A 523 -13.59 12.07 3.44
C GLY A 523 -12.66 10.97 2.89
N GLN A 524 -12.13 11.12 1.66
CA GLN A 524 -11.34 10.08 1.00
C GLN A 524 -9.93 10.52 0.58
N GLY A 525 -9.60 11.81 0.74
CA GLY A 525 -8.28 12.35 0.42
C GLY A 525 -8.07 12.61 -1.07
N ARG A 526 -6.81 12.86 -1.47
CA ARG A 526 -6.42 12.98 -2.89
C ARG A 526 -6.46 11.61 -3.57
N ARG A 527 -7.13 11.49 -4.72
CA ARG A 527 -7.19 10.25 -5.52
C ARG A 527 -6.89 10.51 -6.99
N ASP A 528 -6.17 9.57 -7.60
CA ASP A 528 -5.94 9.57 -9.04
C ASP A 528 -7.27 9.50 -9.79
N THR A 529 -7.38 10.33 -10.83
CA THR A 529 -8.50 10.36 -11.77
C THR A 529 -8.31 9.40 -12.96
N GLY A 530 -7.25 8.57 -12.92
CA GLY A 530 -6.81 7.68 -13.99
C GLY A 530 -5.82 8.35 -14.96
N ARG A 531 -5.34 9.55 -14.62
CA ARG A 531 -4.44 10.35 -15.47
C ARG A 531 -2.98 10.28 -15.02
N TRP A 532 -2.72 9.89 -13.77
CA TRP A 532 -1.36 9.90 -13.19
C TRP A 532 -0.35 9.17 -14.05
N ARG A 533 -0.66 7.95 -14.49
CA ARG A 533 0.27 7.11 -15.27
C ARG A 533 0.77 7.83 -16.54
N THR A 534 -0.10 8.54 -17.24
CA THR A 534 0.27 9.29 -18.45
C THR A 534 1.14 10.49 -18.09
N ILE A 535 0.77 11.21 -17.03
CA ILE A 535 1.52 12.39 -16.55
C ILE A 535 2.94 11.97 -16.11
N GLU A 536 3.05 10.92 -15.29
CA GLU A 536 4.31 10.34 -14.82
C GLU A 536 5.22 9.96 -16.00
N GLN A 537 4.69 9.23 -16.99
CA GLN A 537 5.45 8.84 -18.18
C GLN A 537 5.93 10.04 -19.00
N ASN A 538 5.11 11.08 -19.12
CA ASN A 538 5.48 12.31 -19.82
C ASN A 538 6.59 13.05 -19.08
N VAL A 539 6.48 13.22 -17.75
CA VAL A 539 7.52 13.84 -16.92
C VAL A 539 8.83 13.09 -17.05
N LEU A 540 8.81 11.76 -16.89
CA LEU A 540 10.02 10.93 -17.03
C LEU A 540 10.63 11.04 -18.44
N ARG A 541 9.79 11.04 -19.49
CA ARG A 541 10.25 11.21 -20.88
C ARG A 541 10.91 12.56 -21.09
N VAL A 542 10.32 13.63 -20.58
CA VAL A 542 10.86 14.99 -20.69
C VAL A 542 12.22 15.08 -20.03
N ILE A 543 12.35 14.61 -18.80
CA ILE A 543 13.61 14.69 -18.06
C ILE A 543 14.70 13.83 -18.73
N ARG A 544 14.40 12.57 -19.08
CA ARG A 544 15.38 11.65 -19.65
C ARG A 544 15.86 12.06 -21.05
N ASN A 545 14.98 12.66 -21.85
CA ASN A 545 15.29 13.01 -23.24
C ASN A 545 15.44 14.52 -23.47
N SER A 546 15.36 15.35 -22.43
CA SER A 546 15.43 16.81 -22.52
C SER A 546 14.47 17.41 -23.55
N VAL A 547 13.22 16.92 -23.57
CA VAL A 547 12.19 17.32 -24.54
C VAL A 547 11.60 18.69 -24.16
N GLU A 548 11.28 19.50 -25.17
CA GLU A 548 10.56 20.77 -25.03
C GLU A 548 9.26 20.69 -25.81
N GLU A 549 8.14 20.59 -25.09
CA GLU A 549 6.83 20.30 -25.70
C GLU A 549 5.69 20.95 -24.91
N GLN A 550 4.77 21.58 -25.64
CA GLN A 550 3.62 22.29 -25.09
C GLN A 550 2.65 21.37 -24.34
N GLU A 551 2.35 20.20 -24.91
CA GLU A 551 1.41 19.23 -24.31
C GLU A 551 1.93 18.68 -22.97
N MET A 552 3.26 18.59 -22.83
CA MET A 552 3.94 18.15 -21.61
C MET A 552 4.35 19.33 -20.71
N GLN A 553 3.99 20.56 -21.09
CA GLN A 553 4.32 21.80 -20.38
C GLN A 553 5.80 21.88 -19.98
N SER A 554 6.68 21.56 -20.93
CA SER A 554 8.13 21.43 -20.70
C SER A 554 8.95 22.39 -21.54
N TRP A 555 10.01 22.96 -20.97
CA TRP A 555 10.91 23.87 -21.68
C TRP A 555 12.30 23.82 -21.07
N ARG A 556 13.31 24.26 -21.82
CA ARG A 556 14.68 24.40 -21.30
C ARG A 556 15.11 25.84 -21.20
N SER A 557 15.88 26.20 -20.18
CA SER A 557 16.38 27.57 -20.03
C SER A 557 17.71 27.58 -19.31
N PRO A 558 18.64 28.48 -19.64
CA PRO A 558 19.71 28.81 -18.71
C PRO A 558 19.10 29.42 -17.44
N ILE A 559 19.85 29.31 -16.35
CA ILE A 559 19.53 29.89 -15.04
C ILE A 559 20.39 31.12 -14.72
N PHE A 560 21.31 31.50 -15.60
CA PHE A 560 22.12 32.72 -15.51
C PHE A 560 21.90 33.60 -16.73
N ASP A 561 21.56 34.87 -16.53
CA ASP A 561 21.42 35.82 -17.64
C ASP A 561 22.75 36.28 -18.21
N ALA A 562 22.69 37.10 -19.26
CA ALA A 562 23.88 37.61 -19.92
C ALA A 562 24.76 38.45 -18.98
N GLU A 563 24.18 39.01 -17.92
CA GLU A 563 24.88 39.74 -16.86
C GLU A 563 25.33 38.83 -15.70
N GLY A 564 25.06 37.53 -15.78
CA GLY A 564 25.41 36.53 -14.76
C GLY A 564 24.49 36.50 -13.54
N ARG A 565 23.31 37.13 -13.60
CA ARG A 565 22.32 37.08 -12.51
C ARG A 565 21.59 35.74 -12.52
N PHE A 566 21.41 35.18 -11.33
CA PHE A 566 20.83 33.86 -11.13
C PHE A 566 19.30 33.89 -11.04
N ASP A 567 18.63 33.03 -11.79
CA ASP A 567 17.21 32.73 -11.69
C ASP A 567 17.00 31.19 -11.61
N PRO A 568 16.66 30.65 -10.43
CA PRO A 568 16.46 29.20 -10.23
C PRO A 568 15.27 28.62 -11.00
N ARG A 569 14.44 29.47 -11.61
CA ARG A 569 13.21 29.12 -12.31
C ARG A 569 13.35 29.27 -13.83
N GLY A 570 14.57 29.52 -14.29
CA GLY A 570 14.88 29.75 -15.69
C GLY A 570 14.52 31.18 -16.10
N ILE A 571 15.40 31.77 -16.90
CA ILE A 571 15.26 33.12 -17.46
C ILE A 571 14.10 33.17 -18.45
N ARG A 572 14.00 32.14 -19.31
CA ARG A 572 12.82 31.93 -20.13
C ARG A 572 11.77 31.27 -19.24
N ARG A 573 10.72 32.03 -18.92
CA ARG A 573 9.52 31.50 -18.23
C ARG A 573 8.80 30.49 -19.11
N ASN A 574 7.91 29.72 -18.49
CA ASN A 574 7.04 28.76 -19.20
C ASN A 574 6.45 29.43 -20.46
N PRO A 575 6.87 29.01 -21.67
CA PRO A 575 6.43 29.64 -22.91
C PRO A 575 5.03 29.17 -23.33
N TRP A 576 4.47 28.18 -22.63
CA TRP A 576 3.21 27.54 -22.96
C TRP A 576 2.03 28.24 -22.26
N PRO A 577 0.82 28.16 -22.85
CA PRO A 577 -0.39 28.61 -22.19
C PRO A 577 -0.53 27.90 -20.83
N GLN A 578 -0.65 28.69 -19.77
CA GLN A 578 -0.94 28.16 -18.44
C GLN A 578 -2.37 27.62 -18.44
N PRO A 579 -2.62 26.43 -17.85
CA PRO A 579 -4.00 26.00 -17.60
C PRO A 579 -4.71 27.07 -16.77
N ALA A 580 -6.02 27.24 -16.99
CA ALA A 580 -6.80 28.21 -16.24
C ALA A 580 -6.64 27.91 -14.73
N THR A 581 -6.00 28.85 -14.02
CA THR A 581 -5.89 28.80 -12.57
C THR A 581 -7.30 28.81 -12.01
N HIS A 582 -7.70 27.72 -11.37
CA HIS A 582 -8.92 27.72 -10.58
C HIS A 582 -8.62 28.58 -9.35
N ASP A 583 -9.22 29.76 -9.29
CA ASP A 583 -9.10 30.65 -8.14
C ASP A 583 -9.74 29.95 -6.93
N LEU A 584 -8.88 29.33 -6.12
CA LEU A 584 -9.28 28.60 -4.93
C LEU A 584 -9.93 29.52 -3.91
N ASP A 585 -9.52 30.78 -3.83
CA ASP A 585 -10.12 31.73 -2.91
C ASP A 585 -11.54 32.08 -3.36
N SER A 586 -11.77 32.26 -4.67
CA SER A 586 -13.13 32.34 -5.23
C SER A 586 -13.92 31.06 -4.98
N ALA A 587 -13.37 29.89 -5.27
CA ALA A 587 -14.09 28.62 -5.10
C ALA A 587 -14.45 28.32 -3.63
N VAL A 588 -13.57 28.70 -2.69
CA VAL A 588 -13.84 28.60 -1.25
C VAL A 588 -14.91 29.61 -0.84
N THR A 589 -14.88 30.83 -1.39
CA THR A 589 -15.90 31.85 -1.16
C THR A 589 -17.26 31.38 -1.67
N ASP A 590 -17.33 30.87 -2.90
CA ASP A 590 -18.53 30.31 -3.52
C ASP A 590 -19.08 29.13 -2.68
N TRP A 591 -18.20 28.27 -2.17
CA TRP A 591 -18.60 27.17 -1.28
C TRP A 591 -19.14 27.66 0.07
N GLN A 592 -18.52 28.68 0.68
CA GLN A 592 -19.01 29.28 1.92
C GLN A 592 -20.39 29.93 1.73
N GLU A 593 -20.59 30.60 0.59
CA GLU A 593 -21.87 31.20 0.22
C GLU A 593 -22.94 30.11 0.01
N ALA A 594 -22.64 29.08 -0.77
CA ALA A 594 -23.55 27.95 -0.98
C ALA A 594 -23.90 27.21 0.33
N ARG A 595 -22.94 27.07 1.26
CA ARG A 595 -23.17 26.50 2.58
C ARG A 595 -24.11 27.37 3.41
N THR A 596 -23.90 28.68 3.40
CA THR A 596 -24.77 29.64 4.10
C THR A 596 -26.20 29.55 3.58
N GLN A 597 -26.38 29.54 2.25
CA GLN A 597 -27.69 29.38 1.61
C GLN A 597 -28.38 28.07 1.99
N ARG A 598 -27.63 26.96 2.07
CA ARG A 598 -28.15 25.66 2.52
C ARG A 598 -28.61 25.71 3.98
N ASP A 599 -27.81 26.32 4.86
CA ASP A 599 -28.12 26.41 6.28
C ASP A 599 -29.37 27.31 6.50
N GLU A 600 -29.50 28.41 5.76
CA GLU A 600 -30.70 29.25 5.73
C GLU A 600 -31.94 28.53 5.17
N ALA A 601 -31.78 27.74 4.11
CA ALA A 601 -32.87 26.92 3.57
C ALA A 601 -33.32 25.86 4.57
N SER A 602 -32.38 25.25 5.28
CA SER A 602 -32.65 24.26 6.33
C SER A 602 -33.38 24.88 7.52
N ALA A 603 -32.96 26.08 7.95
CA ALA A 603 -33.64 26.83 9.01
C ALA A 603 -35.09 27.18 8.62
N ARG A 604 -35.31 27.70 7.41
CA ARG A 604 -36.66 28.00 6.88
C ARG A 604 -37.53 26.74 6.79
N MET A 605 -36.96 25.63 6.37
CA MET A 605 -37.66 24.35 6.34
C MET A 605 -38.09 23.92 7.75
N MET A 606 -37.20 24.01 8.74
CA MET A 606 -37.53 23.69 10.14
C MET A 606 -38.62 24.61 10.70
N GLU A 607 -38.60 25.91 10.40
CA GLU A 607 -39.66 26.85 10.79
C GLU A 607 -41.02 26.45 10.21
N ILE A 608 -41.08 26.11 8.92
CA ILE A 608 -42.33 25.68 8.26
C ILE A 608 -42.84 24.36 8.85
N LEU A 609 -41.95 23.39 9.07
CA LEU A 609 -42.30 22.10 9.66
C LEU A 609 -42.81 22.25 11.11
N SER A 610 -42.16 23.11 11.90
CA SER A 610 -42.61 23.44 13.25
C SER A 610 -43.98 24.12 13.24
N ALA A 611 -44.21 25.09 12.35
CA ALA A 611 -45.50 25.75 12.18
C ALA A 611 -46.62 24.78 11.74
N ALA A 612 -46.25 23.69 11.04
CA ALA A 612 -47.17 22.62 10.65
C ALA A 612 -47.39 21.56 11.74
N GLY A 613 -46.76 21.69 12.91
CA GLY A 613 -46.88 20.74 14.03
C GLY A 613 -46.11 19.42 13.83
N ILE A 614 -45.13 19.40 12.93
CA ILE A 614 -44.28 18.24 12.64
C ILE A 614 -42.96 18.42 13.40
N GLU A 615 -42.86 17.83 14.59
CA GLU A 615 -41.62 17.82 15.39
C GLU A 615 -40.86 16.49 15.23
N GLY A 616 -39.52 16.52 15.26
CA GLY A 616 -38.68 15.31 15.39
C GLY A 616 -37.65 15.01 14.29
N PHE A 617 -37.36 15.91 13.35
CA PHE A 617 -36.21 15.73 12.45
C PHE A 617 -34.92 16.12 13.17
N ASN A 618 -34.24 15.14 13.79
CA ASN A 618 -32.85 15.31 14.20
C ASN A 618 -31.97 15.45 12.94
N ALA A 619 -31.13 16.49 12.95
CA ALA A 619 -30.11 16.79 11.95
C ALA A 619 -28.98 15.76 11.93
#